data_AF-A0A1W2DMW8-F1
#
_entry.id   AF-A0A1W2DMW8-F1
#
_cell.length_a   1.000
_cell.length_b   1.000
_cell.length_c   1.000
_cell.angle_alpha   90.00
_cell.angle_beta   90.00
_cell.angle_gamma   90.00
#
_symmetry.space_group_name_H-M   'P 1'
#
loop_
_entity.id
_entity.type
_entity.pdbx_description
1 polymer ?
#
loop_
_entity_poly.entity_id
_entity_poly.type
_entity_poly.pdbx_seq_one_letter_code
_entity_poly.pdbx_strand_id
1 'polypeptide(L)' 'MRKLQLLEQIDKLSSLLHSDDLNELNFTSGTISEMRQKLDILSEEYIACYC' A
#
# COMPACT_ATOMS: atom_id res chain seq x y z
N MET A 1 4.87 0.88 18.97
CA MET A 1 5.70 0.59 17.78
C MET A 1 4.91 0.03 16.60
N ARG A 2 4.03 -0.98 16.76
CA ARG A 2 3.25 -1.56 15.62
C ARG A 2 2.41 -0.58 14.81
N LYS A 3 1.69 0.35 15.47
CA LYS A 3 0.86 1.38 14.80
C LYS A 3 1.65 2.21 13.79
N LEU A 4 2.85 2.67 14.18
CA LEU A 4 3.74 3.47 13.33
C LEU A 4 4.28 2.65 12.15
N GLN A 5 4.65 1.38 12.39
CA GLN A 5 5.11 0.48 11.32
C GLN A 5 4.01 0.17 10.30
N LEU A 6 2.75 0.04 10.72
CA LEU A 6 1.64 -0.12 9.78
C LEU A 6 1.46 1.14 8.94
N LEU A 7 1.47 2.30 9.58
CA LEU A 7 1.31 3.59 8.92
C LEU A 7 2.44 3.85 7.91
N GLU A 8 3.69 3.54 8.27
CA GLU A 8 4.83 3.61 7.35
C GLU A 8 4.71 2.66 6.16
N GLN A 9 4.16 1.46 6.37
CA GLN A 9 3.95 0.50 5.28
C GLN A 9 2.85 0.96 4.31
N ILE A 10 1.76 1.49 4.85
CA ILE A 10 0.66 2.08 4.07
C ILE A 10 1.18 3.28 3.26
N ASP A 11 1.94 4.18 3.90
CA ASP A 11 2.51 5.36 3.26
C ASP A 11 3.49 4.98 2.13
N LYS A 12 4.41 4.05 2.39
CA LYS A 12 5.33 3.54 1.37
C LYS A 12 4.61 2.88 0.19
N LEU A 13 3.62 2.01 0.45
CA LEU A 13 2.86 1.38 -0.64
C LEU A 13 2.06 2.41 -1.44
N SER A 14 1.44 3.38 -0.75
CA SER A 14 0.65 4.43 -1.41
C SER A 14 1.53 5.35 -2.25
N SER A 15 2.70 5.73 -1.74
CA SER A 15 3.69 6.51 -2.49
C SER A 15 4.21 5.75 -3.70
N LEU A 16 4.45 4.44 -3.56
CA LEU A 16 4.90 3.60 -4.67
C LEU A 16 3.80 3.42 -5.72
N LEU A 17 2.54 3.30 -5.30
CA LEU A 17 1.34 3.23 -6.15
C LEU A 17 1.02 4.52 -6.92
N HIS A 18 1.38 5.68 -6.35
CA HIS A 18 1.18 6.99 -6.99
C HIS A 18 2.40 7.48 -7.76
N SER A 19 3.56 6.85 -7.59
CA SER A 19 4.75 7.22 -8.35
C SER A 19 4.54 6.87 -9.82
N ASP A 20 4.81 7.84 -10.71
CA ASP A 20 4.76 7.68 -12.16
C ASP A 20 5.68 6.54 -12.67
N ASP A 21 6.65 6.13 -11.85
CA ASP A 21 7.50 4.94 -12.02
C ASP A 21 6.72 3.65 -12.31
N LEU A 22 5.47 3.52 -11.86
CA LEU A 22 4.66 2.33 -12.16
C LEU A 22 4.35 2.17 -13.66
N ASN A 23 4.24 3.29 -14.38
CA ASN A 23 4.11 3.27 -15.83
C ASN A 23 5.45 2.94 -16.50
N GLU A 24 6.59 3.38 -15.94
CA GLU A 24 7.92 3.08 -16.48
C GLU A 24 8.38 1.64 -16.20
N LEU A 25 8.03 1.08 -15.04
CA LEU A 25 8.49 -0.23 -14.58
C LEU A 25 7.75 -1.42 -15.22
N ASN A 26 6.84 -1.19 -16.17
CA ASN A 26 6.05 -2.24 -16.84
C ASN A 26 5.36 -3.21 -15.84
N PHE A 27 4.93 -2.70 -14.68
CA PHE A 27 4.18 -3.53 -13.77
C PHE A 27 2.88 -3.96 -14.46
N THR A 28 2.69 -5.27 -14.59
CA THR A 28 1.44 -5.79 -15.13
C THR A 28 0.28 -5.31 -14.28
N SER A 29 -0.87 -5.05 -14.89
CA SER A 29 -2.07 -4.59 -14.17
C SER A 29 -2.42 -5.51 -12.99
N GLY A 30 -2.10 -6.80 -13.09
CA GLY A 30 -2.21 -7.77 -12.00
C GLY A 30 -1.41 -7.39 -10.76
N THR A 31 -0.12 -7.05 -10.92
CA THR A 31 0.74 -6.66 -9.79
C THR A 31 0.30 -5.35 -9.15
N ILE A 32 -0.18 -4.38 -9.95
CA ILE A 32 -0.75 -3.13 -9.43
C ILE A 32 -2.02 -3.43 -8.61
N SER A 33 -2.86 -4.33 -9.11
CA SER A 33 -4.09 -4.75 -8.45
C SER A 33 -3.81 -5.47 -7.12
N GLU A 34 -2.81 -6.35 -7.09
CA GLU A 34 -2.35 -7.02 -5.86
C GLU A 34 -1.79 -6.02 -4.84
N MET A 35 -0.98 -5.05 -5.28
CA MET A 35 -0.46 -4.00 -4.40
C MET A 35 -1.59 -3.15 -3.79
N ARG A 36 -2.60 -2.78 -4.60
CA ARG A 36 -3.79 -2.06 -4.10
C ARG A 36 -4.56 -2.90 -3.08
N GLN A 37 -4.82 -4.17 -3.38
CA GLN A 37 -5.52 -5.06 -2.45
C GLN A 37 -4.76 -5.22 -1.13
N LYS A 38 -3.42 -5.29 -1.18
CA LYS A 38 -2.58 -5.35 0.02
C LYS A 38 -2.63 -4.05 0.83
N LEU A 39 -2.69 -2.90 0.16
CA LEU A 39 -2.86 -1.59 0.80
C LEU A 39 -4.22 -1.49 1.51
N ASP A 40 -5.31 -1.98 0.90
CA ASP A 40 -6.63 -2.04 1.52
C ASP A 40 -6.62 -2.88 2.79
N ILE A 41 -6.07 -4.10 2.73
CA ILE A 41 -5.98 -4.99 3.90
C ILE A 41 -5.20 -4.33 5.05
N LEU A 42 -4.06 -3.69 4.75
CA LEU A 42 -3.27 -2.99 5.76
C LEU A 42 -4.03 -1.79 6.36
N SER A 43 -4.78 -1.08 5.53
CA SER A 43 -5.60 0.06 5.96
C SER A 43 -6.76 -0.39 6.85
N GLU A 44 -7.43 -1.48 6.48
CA GLU A 44 -8.48 -2.10 7.31
C GLU A 44 -7.92 -2.61 8.64
N GLU A 45 -6.76 -3.27 8.62
CA GLU A 45 -6.09 -3.72 9.86
C GLU A 45 -5.72 -2.55 10.76
N TYR A 46 -5.23 -1.45 10.17
CA TYR A 46 -4.94 -0.23 10.91
C TYR A 46 -6.18 0.35 11.56
N ILE A 47 -7.28 0.49 10.79
CA ILE A 47 -8.55 1.02 11.30
C ILE A 47 -9.07 0.11 12.43
N ALA A 48 -9.14 -1.20 12.20
CA ALA A 48 -9.65 -2.16 13.18
C ALA A 48 -8.83 -2.22 14.48
N CYS A 49 -7.51 -2.01 14.41
CA CYS A 49 -6.65 -2.08 15.58
C CYS A 49 -6.49 -0.73 16.30
N TYR A 50 -6.69 0.40 15.63
CA TYR A 50 -6.20 1.70 16.12
C TYR A 50 -7.14 2.91 15.94
N CYS A 51 -8.29 2.75 15.28
CA CYS A 51 -9.37 3.74 15.20
C CYS A 51 -10.61 3.23 15.95
#